data_AF-A0A969LN14-F1
#
_entry.id   AF-A0A969LN14-F1
#
_cell.length_a   1.000
_cell.length_b   1.000
_cell.length_c   1.000
_cell.angle_alpha   90.00
_cell.angle_beta   90.00
_cell.angle_gamma   90.00
#
_symmetry.space_group_name_H-M   'P 1'
#
loop_
_entity.id
_entity.type
_entity.pdbx_description
1 polymer ?
#
loop_
_entity_poly.entity_id
_entity_poly.type
_entity_poly.pdbx_seq_one_letter_code
_entity_poly.pdbx_strand_id
1 'polypeptide(L)' 'MTSFLAFLGVSAVVIMTPGPDTAVTVRNTLLGGRFAGILTALGISTGQAIWALATSFGVVACWSLREVLF' A
#
# COMPACT_ATOMS: atom_id res chain seq x y z
N MET A 1 20.22 17.50 2.27
CA MET A 1 19.29 17.99 3.31
C MET A 1 17.99 18.50 2.72
N THR A 2 18.02 19.36 1.70
CA THR A 2 16.84 19.85 0.98
C THR A 2 15.96 18.76 0.37
N SER A 3 16.52 17.74 -0.29
CA SER A 3 15.74 16.64 -0.87
C SER A 3 15.00 15.80 0.18
N PHE A 4 15.60 15.64 1.36
CA PHE A 4 14.97 14.92 2.46
C PHE A 4 13.78 15.70 3.04
N LEU A 5 13.94 17.02 3.24
CA LEU A 5 12.84 17.90 3.65
C LEU A 5 11.73 17.96 2.60
N ALA A 6 12.07 18.00 1.31
CA ALA A 6 11.10 17.96 0.23
C ALA A 6 10.33 16.64 0.20
N PHE A 7 11.03 15.50 0.32
CA PHE A 7 10.41 14.18 0.46
C PHE A 7 9.47 14.14 1.66
N LEU A 8 9.93 14.58 2.83
CA LEU A 8 9.15 14.54 4.05
C LEU A 8 7.89 15.41 3.97
N GLY A 9 8.00 16.60 3.35
CA GLY A 9 6.85 17.47 3.09
C GLY A 9 5.83 16.83 2.13
N VAL A 10 6.29 16.27 1.01
CA VAL A 10 5.40 15.59 0.04
C VAL A 10 4.75 14.36 0.68
N SER A 11 5.53 13.52 1.38
CA SER A 11 5.01 12.35 2.09
C SER A 11 3.96 12.74 3.12
N ALA A 12 4.15 13.82 3.89
CA ALA A 12 3.15 14.29 4.84
C ALA A 12 1.83 14.65 4.16
N VAL A 13 1.87 15.38 3.04
CA VAL A 13 0.67 15.73 2.25
C VAL A 13 -0.04 14.48 1.75
N VAL A 14 0.71 13.50 1.20
CA VAL A 14 0.17 12.25 0.68
C VAL A 14 -0.49 11.43 1.80
N ILE A 15 0.18 11.29 2.96
CA ILE A 15 -0.32 10.51 4.10
C ILE A 15 -1.58 11.14 4.71
N MET A 16 -1.63 12.48 4.78
CA MET A 16 -2.78 13.20 5.35
C MET A 16 -4.01 13.19 4.44
N THR A 17 -3.82 12.91 3.15
CA THR A 17 -4.93 12.82 2.20
C THR A 17 -5.62 11.46 2.37
N PRO A 18 -6.90 11.40 2.80
CA PRO A 18 -7.59 10.13 2.98
C PRO A 18 -7.64 9.37 1.65
N GLY A 19 -6.99 8.20 1.62
CA GLY A 19 -6.95 7.37 0.42
C GLY A 19 -8.26 6.61 0.16
N PRO A 20 -8.38 5.95 -1.00
CA PRO A 20 -9.52 5.08 -1.32
C PRO A 20 -9.74 3.99 -0.26
N ASP A 21 -8.65 3.39 0.24
CA ASP A 21 -8.66 2.36 1.28
C ASP A 21 -9.28 2.88 2.59
N THR A 22 -8.89 4.09 3.00
CA THR A 22 -9.44 4.75 4.18
C THR A 22 -10.91 5.08 3.97
N ALA A 23 -11.29 5.60 2.80
CA ALA A 23 -12.66 5.95 2.48
C ALA A 23 -13.58 4.71 2.50
N VAL A 24 -13.16 3.59 1.90
CA VAL A 24 -13.93 2.33 1.89
C VAL A 24 -14.01 1.72 3.29
N THR A 25 -12.93 1.72 4.05
CA THR A 25 -12.92 1.23 5.43
C THR A 25 -13.87 2.03 6.31
N VAL A 26 -13.81 3.37 6.24
CA VAL A 26 -14.73 4.25 6.98
C VAL A 26 -16.17 4.03 6.53
N ARG A 27 -16.44 3.99 5.22
CA ARG A 27 -17.79 3.73 4.68
C ARG A 27 -18.36 2.42 5.20
N ASN A 28 -17.60 1.33 5.12
CA ASN A 28 -18.05 0.02 5.60
C ASN A 28 -18.17 -0.02 7.11
N THR A 29 -17.35 0.73 7.85
CA THR A 29 -17.48 0.88 9.30
C THR A 29 -18.78 1.61 9.67
N LEU A 30 -19.11 2.68 8.94
CA LEU A 30 -20.32 3.49 9.20
C LEU A 30 -21.61 2.76 8.81
N LEU A 31 -21.62 2.07 7.67
CA LEU A 31 -22.81 1.39 7.16
C LEU A 31 -23.00 -0.03 7.74
N GLY A 32 -21.90 -0.75 8.00
CA GLY A 32 -21.90 -2.14 8.45
C GLY A 32 -21.41 -2.36 9.88
N GLY A 33 -21.11 -1.28 10.61
CA GLY A 33 -20.60 -1.33 11.98
C GLY A 33 -19.12 -1.67 12.10
N ARG A 34 -18.64 -1.73 13.35
CA ARG A 34 -17.22 -1.94 13.68
C ARG A 34 -16.60 -3.17 13.03
N PHE A 35 -17.34 -4.28 13.01
CA PHE A 35 -16.84 -5.55 12.48
C PHE A 35 -16.62 -5.50 10.97
N ALA A 36 -17.56 -4.90 10.22
CA ALA A 36 -17.40 -4.69 8.78
C ALA A 36 -16.18 -3.82 8.47
N GLY A 37 -15.93 -2.80 9.28
CA GLY A 37 -14.70 -1.99 9.23
C GLY A 37 -13.42 -2.81 9.41
N ILE A 38 -13.36 -3.63 10.46
CA ILE A 38 -12.19 -4.48 10.75
C ILE A 38 -11.93 -5.46 9.61
N LEU A 39 -12.97 -6.14 9.12
CA LEU A 39 -12.83 -7.07 7.98
C LEU A 39 -12.34 -6.36 6.72
N THR A 40 -12.83 -5.14 6.46
CA THR A 40 -12.38 -4.33 5.32
C THR A 40 -10.90 -3.98 5.45
N ALA A 41 -10.47 -3.50 6.62
CA ALA A 41 -9.07 -3.16 6.89
C ALA A 41 -8.14 -4.37 6.78
N LEU A 42 -8.56 -5.54 7.29
CA LEU A 42 -7.81 -6.79 7.15
C LEU A 42 -7.67 -7.20 5.68
N GLY A 43 -8.76 -7.12 4.91
CA GLY A 43 -8.74 -7.42 3.47
C GLY A 43 -7.77 -6.54 2.71
N ILE A 44 -7.84 -5.22 2.92
CA ILE A 44 -6.94 -4.23 2.30
C ILE A 44 -5.49 -4.54 2.68
N SER A 45 -5.20 -4.70 3.97
CA SER A 45 -3.83 -4.91 4.47
C SER A 45 -3.23 -6.21 3.93
N THR A 46 -4.03 -7.28 3.86
CA THR A 46 -3.60 -8.57 3.32
C THR A 46 -3.34 -8.47 1.82
N GLY A 47 -4.22 -7.80 1.07
CA GLY A 47 -4.02 -7.55 -0.35
C GLY A 47 -2.75 -6.75 -0.65
N GLN A 48 -2.51 -5.68 0.12
CA GLN A 48 -1.29 -4.88 0.03
C GLN A 48 -0.03 -5.72 0.32
N ALA A 49 -0.06 -6.56 1.35
CA ALA A 49 1.06 -7.43 1.68
C ALA A 49 1.36 -8.44 0.55
N ILE A 50 0.33 -9.09 0.01
CA ILE A 50 0.48 -10.03 -1.10
C ILE A 50 1.04 -9.32 -2.33
N TRP A 51 0.52 -8.14 -2.67
CA TRP A 51 0.97 -7.38 -3.81
C TRP A 51 2.44 -6.94 -3.66
N ALA A 52 2.82 -6.40 -2.50
CA ALA A 52 4.19 -5.99 -2.22
C ALA A 52 5.19 -7.16 -2.30
N LEU A 53 4.81 -8.33 -1.77
CA LEU A 53 5.63 -9.54 -1.87
C LEU A 53 5.74 -10.00 -3.32
N ALA A 54 4.63 -10.07 -4.06
CA ALA A 54 4.62 -10.47 -5.45
C ALA A 54 5.49 -9.54 -6.32
N THR A 55 5.42 -8.22 -6.10
CA THR A 55 6.29 -7.25 -6.78
C THR A 55 7.75 -7.45 -6.41
N SER A 56 8.06 -7.65 -5.13
CA SER A 56 9.44 -7.86 -4.67
C SER A 56 10.05 -9.12 -5.30
N PHE A 57 9.32 -10.25 -5.29
CA PHE A 57 9.75 -11.47 -5.97
C PHE A 57 9.86 -11.27 -7.48
N GLY A 58 8.91 -10.56 -8.09
CA GLY A 58 8.94 -10.23 -9.52
C GLY A 58 10.19 -9.44 -9.91
N VAL A 59 10.61 -8.46 -9.11
CA VAL A 59 11.82 -7.67 -9.34
C VAL A 59 13.07 -8.56 -9.26
N VAL A 60 13.17 -9.42 -8.24
CA VAL A 60 14.28 -10.37 -8.10
C VAL A 60 14.33 -11.35 -9.28
N ALA A 61 13.17 -11.88 -9.70
CA ALA A 61 13.07 -12.77 -10.85
C ALA A 61 13.49 -12.07 -12.15
N CYS A 62 13.06 -10.82 -12.36
CA CYS A 62 13.45 -10.02 -13.53
C CYS A 62 14.95 -9.76 -13.56
N TRP A 63 15.56 -9.49 -12.39
CA TRP A 63 17.00 -9.33 -12.27
C TRP A 63 17.76 -10.62 -12.61
N SER A 64 17.36 -11.76 -12.03
CA SER A 64 18.02 -13.05 -12.29
C SER A 64 17.87 -13.50 -13.74
N LEU A 65 16.69 -13.27 -14.36
CA LEU A 65 16.48 -13.59 -15.77
C LEU A 65 17.45 -12.81 -16.68
N ARG A 66 17.84 -11.61 -16.27
CA ARG A 66 18.83 -10.80 -16.99
C ARG A 66 20.19 -11.50 -17.04
N GLU A 67 20.61 -12.16 -15.97
CA GLU A 67 21.89 -12.89 -15.91
C GLU A 67 21.90 -14.16 -16.78
N VAL A 68 20.73 -14.71 -17.10
CA VAL A 68 20.59 -15.89 -17.99
C VAL A 68 20.59 -15.49 -19.47
N LEU A 69 20.23 -14.25 -19.78
CA LEU A 69 20.11 -13.74 -21.16
C LEU A 69 21.39 -13.10 -21.70
N PHE A 70 22.43 -12.91 -20.87
CA PHE A 70 23.74 -12.35 -21.22
C PHE A 70 24.86 -13.33 -20.88
#